data_AF-A0A6A1Z989-F1
#
_entry.id   AF-A0A6A1Z989-F1
#
_cell.length_a   1.000
_cell.length_b   1.000
_cell.length_c   1.000
_cell.angle_alpha   90.00
_cell.angle_beta   90.00
_cell.angle_gamma   90.00
#
_symmetry.space_group_name_H-M   'P 1'
#
loop_
_entity.id
_entity.type
_entity.pdbx_description
1 polymer ?
#
loop_
_entity_poly.entity_id
_entity_poly.type
_entity_poly.pdbx_seq_one_letter_code
_entity_poly.pdbx_strand_id
1 'polypeptide(L)'
;MKMKVIDKRTNKNKDKFEVGDVVCYYDSPNKKWYSLITEVNDRIYLIDFNSDYVGMDKFSGEDGYDRIDTLIYGLRSQWKHVEKVNAQLVITE
;
A
#
# COMPACT_ATOMS: atom_id res chain seq x y z
N MET A 1 18.69 7.95 -4.14
CA MET A 1 17.30 8.04 -4.61
C MET A 1 16.39 8.16 -3.42
N LYS A 2 15.65 9.27 -3.31
CA LYS A 2 14.55 9.40 -2.35
C LYS A 2 13.24 9.34 -3.12
N MET A 3 12.29 8.54 -2.65
CA MET A 3 10.96 8.44 -3.23
C MET A 3 9.95 9.13 -2.31
N LYS A 4 9.00 9.82 -2.91
CA LYS A 4 7.90 10.47 -2.19
C LYS A 4 6.59 10.11 -2.86
N VAL A 5 5.63 9.67 -2.05
CA VAL A 5 4.25 9.45 -2.46
C VAL A 5 3.49 10.74 -2.23
N ILE A 6 2.91 11.30 -3.30
CA ILE A 6 2.03 12.47 -3.21
C ILE A 6 0.59 12.00 -3.29
N ASP A 7 -0.12 12.11 -2.17
CA ASP A 7 -1.57 11.86 -2.08
C ASP A 7 -2.35 13.01 -2.76
N LYS A 8 -3.13 12.69 -3.80
CA LYS A 8 -3.85 13.63 -4.67
C LYS A 8 -5.38 13.52 -4.57
N ARG A 9 -5.93 13.10 -3.45
CA ARG A 9 -7.39 12.87 -3.34
C ARG A 9 -8.24 14.12 -3.69
N THR A 10 -8.97 14.06 -4.81
CA THR A 10 -10.09 14.97 -5.20
C THR A 10 -11.23 14.28 -5.97
N ASN A 11 -11.32 12.94 -5.99
CA ASN A 11 -12.50 12.25 -6.54
C ASN A 11 -12.76 10.95 -5.77
N LYS A 12 -14.04 10.56 -5.64
CA LYS A 12 -14.50 9.35 -4.94
C LYS A 12 -13.69 8.13 -5.39
N ASN A 13 -12.85 7.62 -4.50
CA ASN A 13 -12.19 6.33 -4.71
C ASN A 13 -13.27 5.25 -4.68
N LYS A 14 -13.29 4.37 -5.69
CA LYS A 14 -14.08 3.14 -5.63
C LYS A 14 -13.71 2.40 -4.34
N ASP A 15 -14.69 1.90 -3.60
CA ASP A 15 -14.49 1.25 -2.29
C ASP A 15 -13.65 -0.03 -2.36
N LYS A 16 -13.48 -0.59 -3.57
CA LYS A 16 -12.74 -1.83 -3.80
C LYS A 16 -11.28 -1.55 -4.17
N PHE A 17 -10.39 -2.30 -3.51
CA PHE A 17 -8.96 -2.36 -3.81
C PHE A 17 -8.69 -3.37 -4.94
N GLU A 18 -7.75 -3.03 -5.81
CA GLU A 18 -7.30 -3.81 -6.97
C GLU A 18 -5.76 -3.79 -7.05
N VAL A 19 -5.17 -4.71 -7.81
CA VAL A 19 -3.73 -4.66 -8.13
C VAL A 19 -3.42 -3.34 -8.84
N GLY A 20 -2.30 -2.71 -8.48
CA GLY A 20 -1.91 -1.40 -8.98
C GLY A 20 -2.40 -0.24 -8.11
N ASP A 21 -3.33 -0.47 -7.18
CA ASP A 21 -3.73 0.55 -6.21
C ASP A 21 -2.65 0.78 -5.17
N VAL A 22 -2.57 2.04 -4.71
CA VAL A 22 -1.78 2.40 -3.53
C VAL A 22 -2.69 2.41 -2.31
N VAL A 23 -2.29 1.67 -1.29
CA VAL A 23 -2.91 1.67 0.02
C VAL A 23 -2.11 2.55 0.97
N CYS A 24 -2.82 3.38 1.73
CA CYS A 24 -2.28 4.15 2.84
C CYS A 24 -2.81 3.58 4.16
N TYR A 25 -1.93 3.32 5.11
CA TYR A 25 -2.31 2.80 6.42
C TYR A 25 -1.53 3.46 7.57
N TYR A 26 -2.21 3.69 8.70
CA TYR A 26 -1.64 4.42 9.84
C TYR A 26 -2.49 4.30 11.12
N ASP A 27 -1.82 4.45 12.26
CA ASP A 27 -2.48 4.64 13.57
C ASP A 27 -2.63 6.11 13.96
N SER A 28 -1.74 6.96 13.46
CA SER A 28 -1.71 8.40 13.69
C SER A 28 -1.45 9.13 12.37
N PRO A 29 -2.17 10.21 12.05
CA PRO A 29 -2.07 10.89 10.76
C PRO A 29 -0.68 11.47 10.46
N ASN A 30 0.17 11.63 11.48
CA ASN A 30 1.53 12.14 11.34
C ASN A 30 2.53 11.08 10.88
N LYS A 31 2.16 9.79 10.92
CA LYS A 31 3.03 8.68 10.51
C LYS A 31 2.25 7.73 9.61
N LYS A 32 2.24 8.07 8.31
CA LYS A 32 1.56 7.31 7.26
C LYS A 32 2.52 6.37 6.54
N TRP A 33 2.03 5.16 6.30
CA TRP A 33 2.66 4.18 5.43
C TRP A 33 1.89 4.10 4.12
N TYR A 34 2.62 3.90 3.03
CA TYR A 34 2.12 3.83 1.67
C TYR A 34 2.77 2.64 0.97
N SER A 35 1.92 1.82 0.35
CA SER A 35 2.39 0.63 -0.36
C SER A 35 1.57 0.38 -1.62
N LEU A 36 2.21 -0.16 -2.64
CA LEU A 36 1.55 -0.61 -3.87
C LEU A 36 1.08 -2.05 -3.70
N ILE A 37 -0.19 -2.31 -4.02
CA ILE A 37 -0.70 -3.67 -4.17
C ILE A 37 -0.17 -4.21 -5.50
N THR A 38 0.61 -5.28 -5.46
CA THR A 38 1.18 -5.93 -6.64
C THR A 38 0.81 -7.40 -6.68
N GLU A 39 0.90 -8.00 -7.87
CA GLU A 39 0.76 -9.44 -8.07
C GLU A 39 2.05 -9.99 -8.66
N VAL A 40 2.57 -11.09 -8.09
CA VAL A 40 3.76 -11.81 -8.56
C VAL A 40 3.45 -13.29 -8.45
N ASN A 41 3.56 -14.04 -9.56
CA ASN A 41 3.28 -15.49 -9.60
C ASN A 41 1.91 -15.85 -8.97
N ASP A 42 0.85 -15.15 -9.37
CA ASP A 42 -0.53 -15.34 -8.88
C ASP A 42 -0.72 -15.08 -7.36
N ARG A 43 0.24 -14.40 -6.72
CA ARG A 43 0.21 -14.03 -5.30
C ARG A 43 0.23 -12.52 -5.14
N ILE A 44 -0.55 -12.01 -4.19
CA ILE A 44 -0.69 -10.58 -3.92
C ILE A 44 0.29 -10.16 -2.83
N TYR A 45 1.02 -9.07 -3.08
CA TYR A 45 2.00 -8.50 -2.16
C TYR A 45 1.83 -6.98 -2.01
N LEU A 46 2.55 -6.43 -1.04
CA LEU A 46 2.73 -4.99 -0.85
C LEU A 46 4.18 -4.63 -1.12
N ILE A 47 4.37 -3.60 -1.93
CA ILE A 47 5.66 -2.94 -2.11
C ILE A 47 5.63 -1.65 -1.30
N ASP A 48 6.45 -1.57 -0.26
CA ASP A 48 6.46 -0.43 0.66
C ASP A 48 7.30 0.73 0.13
N PHE A 49 6.72 1.93 0.18
CA PHE A 49 7.37 3.16 -0.28
C PHE A 49 8.00 3.99 0.86
N ASN A 50 7.67 3.68 2.12
CA ASN A 50 8.17 4.40 3.29
C ASN A 50 9.49 3.84 3.86
N SER A 51 10.03 2.80 3.22
CA SER A 51 11.30 2.17 3.57
C SER A 51 12.46 2.86 2.83
N ASP A 52 13.66 2.88 3.42
CA ASP A 52 14.89 3.33 2.75
C ASP A 52 15.21 2.51 1.48
N TYR A 53 14.58 1.33 1.35
CA TYR A 53 14.59 0.47 0.18
C TYR A 53 13.16 0.14 -0.26
N VAL A 54 12.85 0.31 -1.54
CA VAL A 54 11.61 -0.23 -2.09
C VAL A 54 11.73 -1.75 -2.11
N GLY A 55 10.91 -2.42 -1.32
CA GLY A 55 10.96 -3.87 -1.14
C GLY A 55 9.59 -4.43 -0.83
N MET A 56 9.46 -5.75 -1.05
CA MET A 56 8.29 -6.49 -0.59
C MET A 56 8.32 -6.51 0.93
N ASP A 57 7.30 -5.96 1.56
CA ASP A 57 7.28 -5.81 3.01
C ASP A 57 6.87 -7.11 3.72
N LYS A 58 7.31 -7.24 4.98
CA LYS A 58 6.99 -8.36 5.89
C LYS A 58 5.48 -8.62 6.00
N PHE A 59 4.65 -7.61 5.76
CA PHE A 59 3.20 -7.77 5.75
C PHE A 59 2.69 -8.70 4.67
N SER A 60 3.36 -8.73 3.52
CA SER A 60 2.97 -9.61 2.44
C SER A 60 3.30 -11.09 2.69
N GLY A 61 3.93 -11.41 3.83
CA GLY A 61 4.46 -12.74 4.10
C GLY A 61 5.56 -13.10 3.09
N GLU A 62 6.35 -14.14 3.37
CA GLU A 62 7.26 -14.66 2.33
C GLU A 62 6.49 -15.22 1.12
N ASP A 63 5.24 -15.65 1.34
CA ASP A 63 4.42 -16.38 0.34
C ASP A 63 3.32 -15.55 -0.35
N GLY A 64 3.09 -14.29 0.06
CA GLY A 64 2.00 -13.48 -0.51
C GLY A 64 0.61 -13.93 -0.04
N TYR A 65 -0.42 -13.22 -0.51
CA TYR A 65 -1.83 -13.55 -0.27
C TYR A 65 -2.51 -14.07 -1.53
N ASP A 66 -3.45 -15.02 -1.39
CA ASP A 66 -4.27 -15.50 -2.53
C ASP A 66 -5.28 -14.46 -3.02
N ARG A 67 -5.66 -13.50 -2.16
CA ARG A 67 -6.75 -12.55 -2.43
C ARG A 67 -6.45 -11.19 -1.80
N ILE A 68 -6.74 -10.13 -2.53
CA ILE A 68 -6.62 -8.73 -2.06
C ILE A 68 -7.45 -8.51 -0.78
N ASP A 69 -8.68 -9.05 -0.73
CA ASP A 69 -9.55 -8.89 0.45
C ASP A 69 -8.90 -9.41 1.74
N THR A 70 -8.16 -10.53 1.66
CA THR A 70 -7.44 -11.11 2.80
C THR A 70 -6.30 -10.20 3.25
N LEU A 71 -5.54 -9.65 2.31
CA LEU A 71 -4.47 -8.69 2.58
C LEU A 71 -5.02 -7.43 3.25
N ILE A 72 -6.08 -6.84 2.70
CA ILE A 72 -6.71 -5.63 3.26
C ILE A 72 -7.31 -5.91 4.65
N TYR A 73 -7.90 -7.09 4.86
CA TYR A 73 -8.35 -7.51 6.18
C TYR A 73 -7.19 -7.59 7.19
N GLY A 74 -6.05 -8.14 6.77
CA GLY A 74 -4.81 -8.18 7.57
C GLY A 74 -4.29 -6.79 7.93
N LEU A 75 -4.30 -5.85 6.98
CA LEU A 75 -3.95 -4.45 7.28
C LEU A 75 -4.92 -3.82 8.30
N ARG A 76 -6.23 -4.01 8.10
CA ARG A 76 -7.27 -3.43 8.97
C ARG A 76 -7.29 -4.02 10.38
N SER A 77 -6.77 -5.22 10.58
CA SER A 77 -6.66 -5.82 11.92
C SER A 77 -5.48 -5.25 12.73
N GLN A 78 -4.49 -4.66 12.06
CA GLN A 78 -3.28 -4.12 12.69
C GLN A 78 -3.25 -2.59 12.74
N TRP A 79 -3.93 -1.91 11.82
CA TRP A 79 -3.90 -0.46 11.68
C TRP A 79 -5.28 0.16 11.85
N LYS A 80 -5.36 1.27 12.58
CA LYS A 80 -6.63 1.99 12.82
C LYS A 80 -7.25 2.54 11.53
N HIS A 81 -6.42 2.98 10.59
CA HIS A 81 -6.88 3.53 9.32
C HIS A 81 -6.21 2.79 8.17
N VAL A 82 -7.03 2.36 7.20
CA VAL A 82 -6.59 1.72 5.95
C VAL A 82 -7.47 2.24 4.83
N GLU A 83 -6.87 2.96 3.89
CA GLU A 83 -7.58 3.66 2.83
C GLU A 83 -6.87 3.56 1.48
N LYS A 84 -7.65 3.45 0.41
CA LYS A 84 -7.16 3.59 -0.96
C LYS A 84 -6.84 5.05 -1.21
N VAL A 85 -5.66 5.34 -1.77
CA VAL A 85 -5.25 6.70 -2.10
C VAL A 85 -5.02 6.84 -3.60
N ASN A 86 -5.48 7.96 -4.16
CA ASN A 86 -5.09 8.35 -5.50
C ASN A 86 -3.73 9.03 -5.39
N ALA A 87 -2.66 8.29 -5.68
CA ALA A 87 -1.30 8.74 -5.42
C ALA A 87 -0.47 8.85 -6.70
N GLN A 88 0.44 9.82 -6.72
CA GLN A 88 1.54 9.86 -7.68
C GLN A 88 2.83 9.44 -6.97
N LEU A 89 3.51 8.43 -7.52
CA LEU A 89 4.88 8.13 -7.15
C LEU A 89 5.82 9.15 -7.82
N VAL A 90 6.64 9.84 -7.02
CA VAL A 90 7.67 10.77 -7.51
C VAL A 90 9.04 10.25 -7.10
N ILE A 91 9.92 10.06 -8.09
CA ILE A 91 11.32 9.68 -7.90
C ILE A 91 12.15 10.95 -8.02
N THR A 92 12.92 11.27 -6.99
CA THR A 92 13.82 12.44 -6.97
C THR A 92 15.28 12.00 -6.85
N GLU A 93 16.16 12.71 -7.56
CA GLU A 93 17.62 12.54 -7.52
C GLU A 93 18.21 12.98 -6.18
#